data_AF-A0A6A8DCV7-F1
#
_entry.id   AF-A0A6A8DCV7-F1
#
_cell.length_a   1.000
_cell.length_b   1.000
_cell.length_c   1.000
_cell.angle_alpha   90.00
_cell.angle_beta   90.00
_cell.angle_gamma   90.00
#
_symmetry.space_group_name_H-M   'P 1'
#
loop_
_entity.id
_entity.type
_entity.pdbx_description
1 polymer ?
#
loop_
_entity_poly.entity_id
_entity_poly.type
_entity_poly.pdbx_seq_one_letter_code
_entity_poly.pdbx_strand_id
1 'polypeptide(L)' 'MKEFELSFENKHLRIWFVVMIPALILTILLFIFLPSELQYLPIWIPIITISFYWGWVIIKEKQNKTND' A
#
# COMPACT_ATOMS: atom_id res chain seq x y z
N MET A 1 20.55 15.38 -14.71
CA MET A 1 19.84 14.17 -14.23
C MET A 1 18.48 14.64 -13.75
N LYS A 2 17.38 14.03 -14.20
CA LYS A 2 16.05 14.41 -13.72
C LYS A 2 16.01 14.05 -12.23
N GLU A 3 16.04 15.06 -11.38
CA GLU A 3 15.79 14.90 -9.96
C GLU A 3 14.42 14.22 -9.87
N PHE A 4 14.41 12.95 -9.45
CA PHE A 4 13.22 12.33 -8.91
C PHE A 4 12.93 13.08 -7.61
N GLU A 5 12.43 14.31 -7.74
CA GLU A 5 11.65 14.92 -6.69
C GLU A 5 10.51 13.93 -6.46
N LEU A 6 10.66 13.12 -5.40
CA LEU A 6 9.54 12.48 -4.72
C LEU A 6 8.66 13.60 -4.18
N SER A 7 8.10 14.39 -5.07
CA SER A 7 7.12 15.39 -4.74
C SER A 7 5.89 14.60 -4.33
N PHE A 8 5.76 14.42 -3.02
CA PHE A 8 4.55 13.94 -2.35
C PHE A 8 3.32 14.83 -2.65
N GLU A 9 3.45 15.82 -3.55
CA GLU A 9 2.39 16.59 -4.19
C GLU A 9 1.35 15.71 -4.86
N ASN A 10 1.74 14.57 -5.44
CA ASN A 10 0.75 13.62 -5.92
C ASN A 10 0.10 12.89 -4.74
N LYS A 11 -1.09 13.36 -4.34
CA LYS A 11 -1.92 12.83 -3.25
C LYS A 11 -2.08 11.30 -3.30
N HIS A 12 -2.06 10.70 -4.49
CA HIS A 12 -2.14 9.26 -4.67
C HIS A 12 -0.86 8.55 -4.20
N LEU A 13 0.31 9.01 -4.64
CA LEU A 13 1.60 8.48 -4.20
C LEU A 13 1.80 8.65 -2.69
N ARG A 14 1.41 9.81 -2.14
CA ARG A 14 1.49 10.05 -0.69
C ARG A 14 0.66 9.06 0.12
N ILE A 15 -0.60 8.84 -0.28
CA ILE A 15 -1.47 7.85 0.39
C ILE A 15 -0.90 6.45 0.23
N TRP A 16 -0.39 6.11 -0.96
CA TRP A 16 0.22 4.81 -1.21
C TRP A 16 1.41 4.54 -0.28
N PHE A 17 2.34 5.49 -0.16
CA PHE A 17 3.49 5.34 0.75
C PHE A 17 3.08 5.28 2.22
N VAL A 18 2.12 6.11 2.64
CA VAL A 18 1.60 6.10 4.03
C VAL A 18 0.94 4.77 4.37
N VAL A 19 0.39 4.05 3.40
CA VAL A 19 -0.24 2.74 3.60
C VAL A 19 0.75 1.58 3.45
N MET A 20 1.64 1.64 2.45
CA MET A 20 2.63 0.58 2.18
C MET A 20 3.76 0.53 3.21
N ILE A 21 4.30 1.67 3.65
CA ILE A 21 5.43 1.69 4.59
C ILE A 21 5.07 0.99 5.90
N PRO A 22 3.94 1.31 6.57
CA PRO A 22 3.53 0.59 7.78
C PRO A 22 3.25 -0.89 7.54
N ALA A 23 2.62 -1.24 6.41
CA ALA A 23 2.34 -2.63 6.07
C ALA A 23 3.63 -3.45 5.86
N LEU A 24 4.65 -2.85 5.23
CA LEU A 24 5.96 -3.48 5.03
C LEU A 24 6.70 -3.65 6.36
N ILE A 25 6.71 -2.62 7.21
CA ILE A 25 7.29 -2.71 8.55
C ILE A 25 6.62 -3.84 9.36
N LEU A 26 5.28 -3.90 9.33
CA LEU A 26 4.52 -4.95 10.01
C LEU A 26 4.83 -6.35 9.46
N THR A 27 4.95 -6.47 8.14
CA THR A 27 5.30 -7.74 7.48
C THR A 27 6.68 -8.22 7.91
N ILE A 28 7.67 -7.33 7.95
CA ILE A 28 9.05 -7.64 8.38
C ILE A 28 9.06 -8.06 9.85
N LEU A 29 8.36 -7.31 10.72
CA LEU A 29 8.24 -7.66 12.14
C LEU A 29 7.64 -9.05 12.31
N LEU A 30 6.52 -9.33 11.64
CA LEU A 30 5.90 -10.66 11.72
C LEU A 30 6.82 -11.75 11.19
N PHE A 31 7.58 -11.50 10.13
CA PHE A 31 8.53 -12.50 9.59
C PHE A 31 9.65 -12.86 10.59
N ILE A 32 10.08 -11.91 11.41
CA ILE A 32 11.11 -12.11 12.45
C ILE A 32 10.53 -12.81 13.68
N PHE A 33 9.30 -12.44 14.09
CA PHE A 33 8.71 -12.92 15.34
C PHE A 33 7.84 -14.18 15.20
N LEU A 34 7.33 -14.50 14.01
CA LEU A 34 6.53 -15.72 13.81
C LEU A 34 7.39 -16.98 13.66
N PRO A 35 6.93 -18.11 14.21
CA PRO A 35 7.51 -19.41 13.91
C PRO A 35 7.36 -19.75 12.42
N SER A 36 8.31 -20.55 11.91
CA SER A 36 8.42 -20.93 10.50
C SER A 36 7.16 -21.57 9.91
N GLU A 37 6.39 -22.27 10.73
CA GLU A 37 5.09 -22.85 10.37
C GLU A 37 4.06 -21.79 9.94
N LEU A 38 4.20 -20.55 10.41
CA LEU A 38 3.26 -19.45 10.16
C LEU A 38 3.83 -18.39 9.22
N GLN A 39 5.04 -18.57 8.67
CA GLN A 39 5.70 -17.58 7.80
C GLN A 39 4.97 -17.32 6.47
N TYR A 40 3.94 -18.11 6.13
CA TYR A 40 3.06 -17.81 5.01
C TYR A 40 2.04 -16.69 5.30
N LEU A 41 1.73 -16.42 6.58
CA LEU A 41 0.76 -15.38 6.97
C LEU A 41 1.22 -13.96 6.61
N PRO A 42 2.48 -13.55 6.89
CA PRO A 42 2.96 -12.21 6.56
C PRO A 42 2.92 -11.89 5.05
N ILE A 43 3.03 -12.90 4.17
CA ILE A 43 2.96 -12.71 2.71
C ILE A 43 1.60 -12.17 2.26
N TRP A 44 0.53 -12.47 2.98
CA TRP A 44 -0.82 -11.99 2.63
C TRP A 44 -1.00 -10.49 2.93
N ILE A 45 -0.26 -9.93 3.88
CA ILE A 45 -0.38 -8.52 4.29
C ILE A 45 -0.12 -7.56 3.12
N PRO A 46 1.01 -7.62 2.39
CA PRO A 46 1.24 -6.73 1.26
C PRO A 46 0.22 -6.97 0.12
N ILE A 47 -0.20 -8.23 -0.11
CA ILE A 47 -1.20 -8.56 -1.14
C ILE A 47 -2.54 -7.86 -0.84
N ILE A 48 -3.06 -8.04 0.38
CA ILE A 48 -4.31 -7.41 0.82
C ILE A 48 -4.18 -5.89 0.77
N THR A 49 -3.05 -5.35 1.23
CA THR A 49 -2.79 -3.90 1.24
C THR A 49 -2.84 -3.30 -0.17
N ILE A 50 -2.21 -3.97 -1.15
CA ILE A 50 -2.21 -3.54 -2.56
C ILE A 50 -3.61 -3.64 -3.15
N SER A 51 -4.32 -4.75 -2.93
CA SER A 51 -5.69 -4.93 -3.42
C SER A 51 -6.65 -3.88 -2.86
N PHE A 52 -6.52 -3.55 -1.57
CA PHE A 52 -7.35 -2.52 -0.93
C PHE A 52 -7.06 -1.13 -1.49
N TYR A 53 -5.78 -0.81 -1.71
CA TYR A 53 -5.39 0.45 -2.34
C TYR A 53 -5.95 0.58 -3.77
N TRP A 54 -5.81 -0.47 -4.59
CA TRP A 54 -6.36 -0.47 -5.95
C TRP A 54 -7.89 -0.35 -5.96
N GLY A 55 -8.58 -1.06 -5.07
CA GLY A 55 -10.03 -0.94 -4.91
C GLY A 55 -10.44 0.49 -4.56
N TRP A 56 -9.74 1.12 -3.61
CA TRP A 56 -9.98 2.52 -3.24
C TRP A 56 -9.75 3.48 -4.41
N VAL A 57 -8.68 3.30 -5.18
CA VAL A 57 -8.37 4.12 -6.35
C VAL A 57 -9.49 4.02 -7.40
N ILE A 58 -9.93 2.81 -7.72
CA ILE A 58 -11.01 2.58 -8.71
C ILE A 58 -12.33 3.19 -8.25
N ILE A 59 -12.68 3.06 -6.97
CA ILE A 59 -13.90 3.65 -6.40
C ILE A 59 -13.84 5.17 -6.48
N LYS A 60 -12.71 5.78 -6.09
CA LYS A 60 -12.52 7.23 -6.15
C LYS A 60 -12.58 7.76 -7.58
N GLU A 61 -12.03 7.02 -8.54
CA GLU A 61 -12.09 7.38 -9.96
C GLU A 61 -13.53 7.29 -10.51
N LYS A 62 -14.31 6.29 -10.08
CA LYS A 62 -15.75 6.22 -10.40
C LYS A 62 -16.55 7.37 -9.81
N GLN A 63 -16.29 7.75 -8.55
CA GLN A 63 -17.00 8.86 -7.89
C GLN A 63 -16.71 10.21 -8.56
N ASN A 64 -15.49 10.41 -9.07
CA ASN A 64 -15.16 11.63 -9.82
C ASN A 64 -15.85 11.71 -11.19
N LYS A 65 -16.23 10.58 -11.80
CA LYS A 65 -16.95 10.54 -13.08
C LYS A 65 -18.48 10.63 -12.96
N THR A 66 -19.03 10.43 -11.77
CA THR A 66 -20.47 10.51 -11.51
C THR A 66 -20.91 11.90 -11.04
N ASN A 67 -19.97 12.77 -10.63
CA ASN A 67 -20.23 14.14 -10.18
C ASN A 67 -19.95 15.21 -11.25
N ASP A 68 -19.82 14.81 -12.53
CA ASP A 68 -19.62 15.67 -13.71
C ASP A 68 -20.74 15.34 -14.72
#